data_AF-A0A1A8PJP6-F1
#
_entry.id   AF-A0A1A8PJP6-F1
#
_cell.length_a   1.000
_cell.length_b   1.000
_cell.length_c   1.000
_cell.angle_alpha   90.00
_cell.angle_beta   90.00
_cell.angle_gamma   90.00
#
_symmetry.space_group_name_H-M   'P 1'
#
loop_
_entity.id
_entity.type
_entity.pdbx_description
1 polymer ?
#
loop_
_entity_poly.entity_id
_entity_poly.type
_entity_poly.pdbx_seq_one_letter_code
_entity_poly.pdbx_strand_id
1 'polypeptide(L)'
;MFGDLGHGTLMACAALYLVLRETRLIAQKNDNEMFSMVFSGRYIILLMGIFSMYTGIIYNDCFSKALNIFGSGWSVRPMFGGKGANWSDATLHGSSALQLDPAVAGVFNGPYPIGIDPIWSISINKLTFLNSFKMKMSVILGVIHMIFGVTLSLFNHLYFKKPLNIYLSFIPELIFMSTLFGYLVILIFYKWLAYDAQSSQDAPSLLIAFINMFLFDYTNRPLYRGQ
;
A
#
# COMPACT_ATOMS: atom_id res chain seq x y z
N MET A 1 -6.64 -5.42 -3.27
CA MET A 1 -6.84 -5.67 -4.71
C MET A 1 -8.02 -4.86 -5.23
N PHE A 2 -9.16 -4.86 -4.54
CA PHE A 2 -10.28 -3.94 -4.81
C PHE A 2 -10.23 -2.79 -3.79
N GLY A 3 -9.94 -1.57 -4.24
CA GLY A 3 -9.69 -0.42 -3.36
C GLY A 3 -10.14 0.87 -4.01
N ASP A 4 -11.45 1.02 -4.15
CA ASP A 4 -12.13 2.21 -4.67
C ASP A 4 -13.27 2.54 -3.70
N LEU A 5 -13.33 3.80 -3.29
CA LEU A 5 -14.34 4.30 -2.37
C LEU A 5 -15.74 4.29 -3.01
N GLY A 6 -15.84 4.69 -4.27
CA GLY A 6 -17.11 4.79 -5.00
C GLY A 6 -17.74 3.42 -5.23
N HIS A 7 -16.99 2.52 -5.86
CA HIS A 7 -17.45 1.15 -6.10
C HIS A 7 -17.63 0.36 -4.78
N GLY A 8 -16.77 0.59 -3.78
CA GLY A 8 -16.92 0.01 -2.45
C GLY A 8 -18.23 0.42 -1.76
N THR A 9 -18.63 1.69 -1.90
CA THR A 9 -19.89 2.20 -1.36
C THR A 9 -21.09 1.54 -2.02
N LEU A 10 -21.09 1.41 -3.36
CA LEU A 10 -22.15 0.71 -4.08
C LEU A 10 -22.29 -0.76 -3.64
N MET A 11 -21.16 -1.46 -3.51
CA MET A 11 -21.13 -2.85 -3.06
C MET A 11 -21.63 -2.98 -1.61
N ALA A 12 -21.23 -2.09 -0.72
CA ALA A 12 -21.68 -2.07 0.67
C ALA A 12 -23.20 -1.78 0.78
N CYS A 13 -23.72 -0.82 0.02
CA CYS A 13 -25.15 -0.52 -0.01
C CYS A 13 -25.98 -1.71 -0.54
N ALA A 14 -25.53 -2.35 -1.61
CA ALA A 14 -26.18 -3.54 -2.16
C ALA A 14 -26.19 -4.71 -1.17
N ALA A 15 -25.06 -4.97 -0.50
CA ALA A 15 -24.97 -6.01 0.52
C ALA A 15 -25.81 -5.70 1.76
N LEU A 16 -25.82 -4.44 2.20
CA LEU A 16 -26.64 -3.98 3.32
C LEU A 16 -28.13 -4.18 3.03
N TYR A 17 -28.57 -3.92 1.80
CA TYR A 17 -29.95 -4.20 1.38
C TYR A 17 -30.32 -5.69 1.52
N LEU A 18 -29.42 -6.59 1.14
CA LEU A 18 -29.64 -8.04 1.27
C LEU A 18 -29.71 -8.49 2.74
N VAL A 19 -28.90 -7.89 3.61
CA VAL A 19 -28.92 -8.17 5.06
C VAL A 19 -30.19 -7.64 5.71
N LEU A 20 -30.60 -6.39 5.42
CA LEU A 20 -31.79 -5.78 6.02
C LEU A 20 -33.10 -6.49 5.61
N ARG A 21 -33.15 -7.05 4.39
CA ARG A 21 -34.34 -7.76 3.88
C ARG A 21 -34.22 -9.28 3.92
N GLU A 22 -33.33 -9.83 4.76
CA GLU A 22 -33.06 -11.27 4.75
C GLU A 22 -34.31 -12.12 5.02
N THR A 23 -35.18 -11.72 5.95
CA THR A 23 -36.42 -12.46 6.29
C THR A 23 -37.39 -12.56 5.11
N ARG A 24 -37.55 -11.46 4.37
CA ARG A 24 -38.41 -11.40 3.17
C ARG A 24 -37.82 -12.18 2.00
N LEU A 25 -36.51 -12.10 1.81
CA LEU A 25 -35.80 -12.77 0.71
C LEU A 25 -35.69 -14.28 0.92
N ILE A 26 -35.60 -14.74 2.18
CA ILE A 26 -35.65 -16.18 2.52
C ILE A 26 -37.05 -16.75 2.26
N ALA A 27 -38.10 -15.99 2.57
CA ALA A 27 -39.49 -16.41 2.33
C ALA A 27 -39.83 -16.51 0.83
N GLN A 28 -39.10 -15.80 -0.02
CA GLN A 28 -39.27 -15.83 -1.46
C GLN A 28 -38.40 -16.94 -2.07
N LYS A 29 -39.02 -18.04 -2.52
CA LYS A 29 -38.30 -19.04 -3.32
C LYS A 29 -37.78 -18.38 -4.59
N ASN A 30 -36.47 -18.34 -4.73
CA ASN A 30 -35.78 -17.74 -5.86
C ASN A 30 -34.88 -18.83 -6.49
N ASP A 31 -35.21 -19.25 -7.71
CA ASP A 31 -34.54 -20.36 -8.39
C ASP A 31 -33.28 -19.92 -9.16
N ASN A 32 -32.90 -18.64 -9.07
CA ASN A 32 -31.71 -18.13 -9.74
C ASN A 32 -30.45 -18.42 -8.94
N GLU A 33 -29.58 -19.28 -9.48
CA GLU A 33 -28.32 -19.71 -8.86
C GLU A 33 -27.40 -18.55 -8.50
N MET A 34 -27.29 -17.53 -9.37
CA MET A 34 -26.46 -16.35 -9.10
C MET A 34 -26.94 -15.60 -7.85
N PHE A 35 -28.26 -15.43 -7.71
CA PHE A 35 -28.83 -14.75 -6.54
C PHE A 35 -28.66 -15.57 -5.27
N SER A 36 -28.86 -16.89 -5.35
CA SER A 36 -28.68 -17.81 -4.21
C SER A 36 -27.25 -17.78 -3.67
N MET A 37 -26.24 -17.78 -4.55
CA MET A 37 -24.83 -17.66 -4.16
C MET A 37 -24.54 -16.34 -3.45
N VAL A 38 -24.96 -15.21 -4.04
CA VAL A 38 -24.75 -13.86 -3.49
C VAL A 38 -25.46 -13.70 -2.14
N PHE A 39 -26.69 -14.20 -2.02
CA PHE A 39 -27.47 -14.12 -0.78
C PHE A 39 -26.85 -14.95 0.36
N SER A 40 -26.30 -16.12 0.03
CA SER A 40 -25.56 -16.97 0.98
C SER A 40 -24.30 -16.24 1.49
N GLY A 41 -23.64 -15.48 0.64
CA GLY A 41 -22.44 -14.69 0.96
C GLY A 41 -22.69 -13.26 1.48
N ARG A 42 -23.92 -12.86 1.80
CA ARG A 42 -24.28 -11.45 2.09
C ARG A 42 -23.40 -10.74 3.12
N TYR A 43 -23.02 -11.43 4.20
CA TYR A 43 -22.13 -10.88 5.24
C TYR A 43 -20.68 -10.72 4.77
N ILE A 44 -20.21 -11.63 3.91
CA ILE A 44 -18.87 -11.56 3.31
C ILE A 44 -18.81 -10.35 2.38
N ILE A 45 -19.81 -10.16 1.52
CA ILE A 45 -19.86 -9.03 0.58
C ILE A 45 -19.98 -7.70 1.33
N LEU A 46 -20.75 -7.66 2.42
CA LEU A 46 -20.84 -6.47 3.27
C LEU A 46 -19.46 -6.09 3.84
N LEU A 47 -18.74 -7.07 4.39
CA LEU A 47 -17.42 -6.84 4.95
C LEU A 47 -16.40 -6.45 3.86
N MET A 48 -16.46 -7.07 2.69
CA MET A 48 -15.66 -6.68 1.52
C MET A 48 -15.95 -5.24 1.08
N GLY A 49 -17.21 -4.80 1.13
CA GLY A 49 -17.62 -3.44 0.77
C GLY A 49 -17.02 -2.41 1.73
N ILE A 50 -17.16 -2.65 3.03
CA ILE A 50 -16.63 -1.76 4.07
C ILE A 50 -15.10 -1.66 4.00
N PHE A 51 -14.39 -2.79 3.84
CA PHE A 51 -12.93 -2.76 3.68
C PHE A 51 -12.48 -2.15 2.35
N SER A 52 -13.26 -2.29 1.27
CA SER A 52 -13.02 -1.57 0.01
C SER A 52 -13.15 -0.07 0.21
N MET A 53 -14.15 0.40 0.97
CA MET A 53 -14.31 1.83 1.27
C MET A 53 -13.10 2.35 2.06
N TYR A 54 -12.67 1.63 3.11
CA TYR A 54 -11.49 1.98 3.89
C TYR A 54 -10.23 2.06 3.01
N THR A 55 -9.96 1.04 2.21
CA THR A 55 -8.79 1.04 1.31
C THR A 55 -8.89 2.09 0.20
N GLY A 56 -10.09 2.39 -0.29
CA GLY A 56 -10.36 3.50 -1.22
C GLY A 56 -10.02 4.87 -0.63
N ILE A 57 -10.29 5.09 0.66
CA ILE A 57 -9.86 6.31 1.37
C ILE A 57 -8.33 6.36 1.48
N ILE A 58 -7.68 5.24 1.83
CA ILE A 58 -6.21 5.18 1.92
C ILE A 58 -5.54 5.44 0.56
N TYR A 59 -6.09 4.91 -0.53
CA TYR A 59 -5.58 5.22 -1.87
C TYR A 59 -6.04 6.58 -2.41
N ASN A 60 -6.98 7.23 -1.73
CA ASN A 60 -7.64 8.45 -2.18
C ASN A 60 -8.18 8.32 -3.61
N ASP A 61 -8.90 7.24 -3.87
CA ASP A 61 -9.48 6.94 -5.17
C ASP A 61 -10.99 6.70 -5.04
N CYS A 62 -11.77 7.57 -5.70
CA CYS A 62 -13.21 7.51 -5.81
C CYS A 62 -13.58 7.65 -7.29
N PHE A 63 -13.98 6.54 -7.94
CA PHE A 63 -14.26 6.50 -9.38
C PHE A 63 -13.12 7.07 -10.24
N SER A 64 -11.87 6.75 -9.92
CA SER A 64 -10.66 7.26 -10.60
C SER A 64 -10.39 8.75 -10.39
N LYS A 65 -11.00 9.37 -9.38
CA LYS A 65 -10.78 10.77 -8.96
C LYS A 65 -10.34 10.83 -7.51
N ALA A 66 -9.44 11.75 -7.20
CA ALA A 66 -9.00 12.00 -5.83
C ALA A 66 -9.88 13.02 -5.12
N LEU A 67 -10.01 12.86 -3.80
CA LEU A 67 -10.73 13.75 -2.92
C LEU A 67 -9.74 14.64 -2.16
N ASN A 68 -9.92 15.96 -2.27
CA ASN A 68 -9.11 16.92 -1.53
C ASN A 68 -9.85 17.35 -0.25
N ILE A 69 -9.62 16.62 0.84
CA ILE A 69 -10.29 16.84 2.14
C ILE A 69 -9.45 17.75 3.05
N PHE A 70 -8.14 17.52 3.12
CA PHE A 70 -7.24 18.21 4.06
C PHE A 70 -6.34 19.28 3.41
N GLY A 71 -6.41 19.45 2.09
CA GLY A 71 -5.47 20.27 1.33
C GLY A 71 -4.23 19.46 0.91
N SER A 72 -3.73 19.71 -0.30
CA SER A 72 -2.50 19.09 -0.82
C SER A 72 -1.30 19.54 0.02
N GLY A 73 -0.43 18.59 0.41
CA GLY A 73 0.86 18.88 1.04
C GLY A 73 1.88 19.46 0.05
N TRP A 74 1.60 19.35 -1.25
CA TRP A 74 2.38 19.95 -2.32
C TRP A 74 1.90 21.36 -2.68
N SER A 75 2.84 22.28 -2.83
CA SER A 75 2.59 23.67 -3.23
C SER A 75 3.48 24.07 -4.41
N VAL A 76 2.87 24.63 -5.45
CA VAL A 76 3.58 25.08 -6.65
C VAL A 76 4.17 26.48 -6.49
N ARG A 77 3.65 27.28 -5.53
CA ARG A 77 4.01 28.71 -5.37
C ARG A 77 5.52 28.96 -5.22
N PRO A 78 6.28 28.16 -4.46
CA PRO A 78 7.72 28.38 -4.30
C PRO A 78 8.54 28.16 -5.57
N MET A 79 7.98 27.51 -6.60
CA MET A 79 8.67 27.28 -7.88
C MET A 79 8.81 28.56 -8.73
N PHE A 80 7.93 29.55 -8.53
CA PHE A 80 7.96 30.84 -9.23
C PHE A 80 8.94 31.86 -8.62
N GLY A 81 9.63 31.50 -7.53
CA GLY A 81 10.63 32.37 -6.88
C GLY A 81 12.06 31.99 -7.23
N GLY A 82 13.00 32.93 -7.02
CA GLY A 82 14.44 32.70 -7.28
C GLY A 82 15.12 31.65 -6.41
N LYS A 83 14.45 31.14 -5.37
CA LYS A 83 14.92 30.00 -4.54
C LYS A 83 14.44 28.63 -5.08
N GLY A 84 13.54 28.62 -6.05
CA GLY A 84 13.09 27.43 -6.77
C GLY A 84 13.69 27.37 -8.18
N ALA A 85 12.97 26.78 -9.12
CA ALA A 85 13.38 26.67 -10.52
C ALA A 85 13.15 27.95 -11.35
N ASN A 86 12.84 29.09 -10.70
CA ASN A 86 12.58 30.39 -11.31
C ASN A 86 11.57 30.32 -12.48
N TRP A 87 10.46 29.63 -12.26
CA TRP A 87 9.40 29.52 -13.26
C TRP A 87 8.85 30.90 -13.59
N SER A 88 8.87 31.24 -14.88
CA SER A 88 8.33 32.49 -15.43
C SER A 88 7.15 32.19 -16.36
N ASP A 89 6.39 33.21 -16.70
CA ASP A 89 5.24 33.08 -17.61
C ASP A 89 5.66 32.47 -18.98
N ALA A 90 6.85 32.82 -19.47
CA ALA A 90 7.44 32.24 -20.67
C ALA A 90 7.66 30.72 -20.56
N THR A 91 8.07 30.23 -19.39
CA THR A 91 8.22 28.77 -19.16
C THR A 91 6.88 28.06 -19.10
N LEU A 92 5.84 28.72 -18.58
CA LEU A 92 4.50 28.14 -18.48
C LEU A 92 3.84 27.99 -19.86
N HIS A 93 4.05 28.98 -20.73
CA HIS A 93 3.55 28.94 -22.12
C HIS A 93 4.40 28.08 -23.04
N GLY A 94 5.69 27.90 -22.74
CA GLY A 94 6.63 27.13 -23.57
C GLY A 94 6.70 25.64 -23.26
N SER A 95 6.28 25.19 -22.06
CA SER A 95 6.43 23.80 -21.62
C SER A 95 5.07 23.13 -21.35
N SER A 96 4.90 21.91 -21.89
CA SER A 96 3.67 21.12 -21.69
C SER A 96 3.67 20.31 -20.39
N ALA A 97 4.85 20.07 -19.82
CA ALA A 97 5.04 19.33 -18.58
C ALA A 97 6.14 19.97 -17.75
N LEU A 98 5.86 20.19 -16.47
CA LEU A 98 6.78 20.76 -15.50
C LEU A 98 6.95 19.80 -14.33
N GLN A 99 8.17 19.69 -13.81
CA GLN A 99 8.50 18.85 -12.67
C GLN A 99 8.74 19.70 -11.42
N LEU A 100 8.04 19.36 -10.34
CA LEU A 100 8.27 19.97 -9.03
C LEU A 100 9.53 19.36 -8.39
N ASP A 101 10.40 20.22 -7.85
CA ASP A 101 11.57 19.79 -7.08
C ASP A 101 11.21 19.72 -5.58
N PRO A 102 11.16 18.52 -4.98
CA PRO A 102 10.86 18.37 -3.57
C PRO A 102 11.97 18.87 -2.63
N ALA A 103 13.19 19.11 -3.11
CA ALA A 103 14.28 19.64 -2.29
C ALA A 103 14.13 21.14 -2.00
N VAL A 104 13.32 21.85 -2.78
CA VAL A 104 13.06 23.28 -2.60
C VAL A 104 12.11 23.50 -1.42
N ALA A 105 12.51 24.35 -0.48
CA ALA A 105 11.73 24.65 0.71
C ALA A 105 10.32 25.20 0.35
N GLY A 106 9.29 24.58 0.93
CA GLY A 106 7.89 24.97 0.75
C GLY A 106 7.16 24.25 -0.39
N VAL A 107 7.88 23.53 -1.27
CA VAL A 107 7.25 22.75 -2.35
C VAL A 107 6.54 21.52 -1.77
N PHE A 108 7.17 20.86 -0.80
CA PHE A 108 6.58 19.79 -0.01
C PHE A 108 6.52 20.22 1.47
N ASN A 109 5.30 20.43 1.98
CA ASN A 109 5.06 20.91 3.35
C ASN A 109 4.73 19.77 4.34
N GLY A 110 4.89 18.52 3.91
CA GLY A 110 4.65 17.34 4.71
C GLY A 110 3.66 16.37 4.06
N PRO A 111 3.57 15.13 4.59
CA PRO A 111 2.69 14.11 4.07
C PRO A 111 1.22 14.44 4.31
N TYR A 112 0.36 13.98 3.42
CA TYR A 112 -1.09 14.12 3.55
C TYR A 112 -1.60 13.33 4.77
N PRO A 113 -2.49 13.89 5.62
CA PRO A 113 -2.82 13.28 6.90
C PRO A 113 -3.42 11.87 6.82
N ILE A 114 -4.26 11.60 5.80
CA ILE A 114 -4.90 10.30 5.62
C ILE A 114 -4.86 9.91 4.14
N GLY A 115 -4.13 8.85 3.83
CA GLY A 115 -4.04 8.30 2.49
C GLY A 115 -3.08 9.05 1.57
N ILE A 116 -3.29 8.93 0.27
CA ILE A 116 -2.39 9.50 -0.75
C ILE A 116 -2.81 10.93 -1.09
N ASP A 117 -1.82 11.81 -1.28
CA ASP A 117 -2.05 13.20 -1.65
C ASP A 117 -2.81 13.32 -3.00
N PRO A 118 -3.87 14.13 -3.09
CA PRO A 118 -4.62 14.35 -4.32
C PRO A 118 -3.78 14.78 -5.53
N ILE A 119 -2.63 15.43 -5.32
CA ILE A 119 -1.77 15.93 -6.41
C ILE A 119 -1.31 14.81 -7.35
N TRP A 120 -1.17 13.59 -6.84
CA TRP A 120 -0.77 12.42 -7.63
C TRP A 120 -1.85 11.99 -8.63
N SER A 121 -3.11 12.40 -8.46
CA SER A 121 -4.17 12.08 -9.42
C SER A 121 -4.02 12.84 -10.74
N ILE A 122 -3.46 14.05 -10.68
CA ILE A 122 -3.24 14.94 -11.82
C ILE A 122 -1.83 14.86 -12.41
N SER A 123 -0.90 14.19 -11.72
CA SER A 123 0.49 14.11 -12.16
C SER A 123 0.70 13.07 -13.27
N ILE A 124 1.65 13.36 -14.17
CA ILE A 124 2.01 12.46 -15.29
C ILE A 124 2.73 11.22 -14.75
N ASN A 125 3.59 11.40 -13.73
CA ASN A 125 4.39 10.35 -13.11
C ASN A 125 3.66 9.55 -12.02
N LYS A 126 2.33 9.64 -11.94
CA LYS A 126 1.52 8.97 -10.91
C LYS A 126 1.74 7.46 -10.84
N LEU A 127 1.87 6.81 -12.00
CA LEU A 127 2.02 5.36 -12.08
C LEU A 127 3.34 4.92 -11.46
N THR A 128 4.42 5.66 -11.69
CA THR A 128 5.74 5.36 -11.13
C THR A 128 5.72 5.40 -9.59
N PHE A 129 5.09 6.43 -9.01
CA PHE A 129 4.94 6.56 -7.56
C PHE A 129 4.03 5.46 -6.99
N LEU A 130 2.82 5.31 -7.54
CA LEU A 130 1.84 4.35 -7.04
C LEU A 130 2.29 2.90 -7.18
N ASN A 131 2.99 2.54 -8.26
CA ASN A 131 3.49 1.18 -8.45
C ASN A 131 4.59 0.86 -7.43
N SER A 132 5.52 1.79 -7.19
CA SER A 132 6.56 1.62 -6.16
C SER A 132 5.93 1.42 -4.77
N PHE A 133 4.91 2.24 -4.44
CA PHE A 133 4.19 2.13 -3.17
C PHE A 133 3.41 0.82 -3.05
N LYS A 134 2.59 0.47 -4.05
CA LYS A 134 1.74 -0.73 -4.04
C LYS A 134 2.56 -2.01 -3.98
N MET A 135 3.70 -2.07 -4.68
CA MET A 135 4.60 -3.23 -4.62
C MET A 135 5.14 -3.43 -3.20
N LYS A 136 5.70 -2.37 -2.59
CA LYS A 136 6.25 -2.42 -1.23
C LYS A 136 5.18 -2.78 -0.19
N MET A 137 4.01 -2.14 -0.24
CA MET A 137 2.89 -2.45 0.64
C MET A 137 2.41 -3.90 0.50
N SER A 138 2.38 -4.43 -0.73
CA SER A 138 1.98 -5.83 -0.97
C SER A 138 2.96 -6.82 -0.35
N VAL A 139 4.27 -6.55 -0.42
CA VAL A 139 5.29 -7.38 0.24
C VAL A 139 5.11 -7.32 1.75
N ILE A 140 4.94 -6.14 2.34
CA ILE A 140 4.74 -5.98 3.80
C ILE A 140 3.53 -6.78 4.28
N LEU A 141 2.36 -6.60 3.65
CA LEU A 141 1.15 -7.33 4.03
C LEU A 141 1.29 -8.84 3.81
N GLY A 142 1.95 -9.26 2.72
CA GLY A 142 2.20 -10.67 2.43
C GLY A 142 3.05 -11.34 3.50
N VAL A 143 4.16 -10.72 3.91
CA VAL A 143 5.05 -11.27 4.94
C VAL A 143 4.35 -11.37 6.30
N ILE A 144 3.63 -10.32 6.71
CA ILE A 144 2.85 -10.34 7.97
C ILE A 144 1.80 -11.46 7.94
N HIS A 145 1.08 -11.62 6.82
CA HIS A 145 0.06 -12.65 6.68
C HIS A 145 0.66 -14.08 6.70
N MET A 146 1.81 -14.29 6.05
CA MET A 146 2.52 -15.58 6.09
C MET A 146 3.02 -15.91 7.51
N ILE A 147 3.65 -14.94 8.20
CA ILE A 147 4.13 -15.14 9.59
C ILE A 147 2.96 -15.44 10.52
N PHE A 148 1.82 -14.78 10.34
CA PHE A 148 0.61 -15.09 11.10
C PHE A 148 0.17 -16.54 10.88
N GLY A 149 0.16 -17.03 9.63
CA GLY A 149 -0.14 -18.42 9.29
C GLY A 149 0.82 -19.43 9.95
N VAL A 150 2.13 -19.16 9.91
CA VAL A 150 3.14 -20.01 10.58
C VAL A 150 2.94 -19.98 12.10
N THR A 151 2.57 -18.85 12.68
CA THR A 151 2.29 -18.77 14.12
C THR A 151 1.09 -19.64 14.52
N LEU A 152 0.08 -19.80 13.65
CA LEU A 152 -1.05 -20.72 13.90
C LEU A 152 -0.62 -22.20 13.91
N SER A 153 0.43 -22.57 13.17
CA SER A 153 0.95 -23.95 13.19
C SER A 153 1.55 -24.32 14.55
N LEU A 154 2.13 -23.36 15.28
CA LEU A 154 2.61 -23.56 16.65
C LEU A 154 1.47 -23.99 17.58
N PHE A 155 0.34 -23.26 17.57
CA PHE A 155 -0.82 -23.62 18.39
C PHE A 155 -1.33 -25.02 18.08
N ASN A 156 -1.26 -25.42 16.80
CA ASN A 156 -1.63 -26.76 16.36
C ASN A 156 -0.70 -27.84 16.95
N HIS A 157 0.62 -27.65 16.88
CA HIS A 157 1.60 -28.58 17.44
C HIS A 157 1.55 -28.68 18.97
N LEU A 158 1.24 -27.57 19.64
CA LEU A 158 1.01 -27.52 21.09
C LEU A 158 -0.25 -28.32 21.46
N TYR A 159 -1.36 -28.11 20.76
CA TYR A 159 -2.62 -28.82 21.01
C TYR A 159 -2.48 -30.34 20.86
N PHE A 160 -1.86 -30.79 19.76
CA PHE A 160 -1.63 -32.22 19.51
C PHE A 160 -0.45 -32.82 20.29
N LYS A 161 0.22 -32.04 21.16
CA LYS A 161 1.35 -32.47 22.00
C LYS A 161 2.47 -33.14 21.21
N LYS A 162 2.84 -32.57 20.05
CA LYS A 162 3.93 -33.05 19.19
C LYS A 162 5.15 -32.12 19.29
N PRO A 163 5.97 -32.21 20.35
CA PRO A 163 7.08 -31.28 20.58
C PRO A 163 8.15 -31.37 19.48
N LEU A 164 8.34 -32.53 18.88
CA LEU A 164 9.32 -32.74 17.81
C LEU A 164 9.05 -31.84 16.58
N ASN A 165 7.78 -31.60 16.25
CA ASN A 165 7.40 -30.72 15.14
C ASN A 165 7.66 -29.25 15.45
N ILE A 166 7.63 -28.86 16.73
CA ILE A 166 7.94 -27.49 17.15
C ILE A 166 9.43 -27.21 16.88
N TYR A 167 10.31 -28.10 17.32
CA TYR A 167 11.76 -27.89 17.18
C TYR A 167 12.26 -28.09 15.75
N LEU A 168 11.71 -29.04 15.00
CA LEU A 168 12.21 -29.39 13.66
C LEU A 168 11.48 -28.70 12.50
N SER A 169 10.25 -28.23 12.69
CA SER A 169 9.47 -27.56 11.63
C SER A 169 9.26 -26.09 11.94
N PHE A 170 8.55 -25.79 13.04
CA PHE A 170 8.13 -24.41 13.34
C PHE A 170 9.31 -23.46 13.55
N ILE A 171 10.29 -23.84 14.38
CA ILE A 171 11.44 -22.97 14.69
C ILE A 171 12.27 -22.67 13.43
N PRO A 172 12.72 -23.67 12.64
CA PRO A 172 13.46 -23.41 11.42
C PRO A 172 12.68 -22.57 10.40
N GLU A 173 11.38 -22.86 10.21
CA GLU A 173 10.52 -22.12 9.28
C GLU A 173 10.36 -20.65 9.68
N LEU A 174 10.11 -20.39 10.97
CA LEU A 174 10.00 -19.03 11.49
C LEU A 174 11.31 -18.24 11.36
N ILE A 175 12.43 -18.86 11.70
CA ILE A 175 13.76 -18.23 11.60
C ILE A 175 14.05 -17.89 10.13
N PHE A 176 13.89 -18.85 9.22
CA PHE A 176 14.14 -18.66 7.80
C PHE A 176 13.28 -17.53 7.20
N MET A 177 11.98 -17.54 7.48
CA MET A 177 11.07 -16.51 6.97
C MET A 177 11.37 -15.13 7.56
N SER A 178 11.74 -15.05 8.84
CA SER A 178 12.04 -13.79 9.51
C SER A 178 13.38 -13.19 9.04
N THR A 179 14.40 -14.01 8.81
CA THR A 179 15.73 -13.52 8.40
C THR A 179 15.76 -13.03 6.95
N LEU A 180 15.05 -13.68 6.03
CA LEU A 180 15.04 -13.25 4.62
C LEU A 180 13.97 -12.19 4.37
N PHE A 181 12.70 -12.54 4.58
CA PHE A 181 11.58 -11.68 4.23
C PHE A 181 11.26 -10.65 5.31
N GLY A 182 11.43 -11.00 6.58
CA GLY A 182 11.33 -10.04 7.68
C GLY A 182 12.39 -8.94 7.57
N TYR A 183 13.63 -9.28 7.24
CA TYR A 183 14.68 -8.30 6.98
C TYR A 183 14.34 -7.38 5.80
N LEU A 184 13.82 -7.92 4.69
CA LEU A 184 13.37 -7.10 3.56
C LEU A 184 12.30 -6.07 3.97
N VAL A 185 11.34 -6.46 4.82
CA VAL A 185 10.32 -5.54 5.34
C VAL A 185 10.97 -4.42 6.17
N ILE A 186 11.94 -4.75 7.03
CA ILE A 186 12.69 -3.77 7.82
C ILE A 186 13.43 -2.78 6.91
N LEU A 187 14.07 -3.27 5.84
CA LEU A 187 14.75 -2.41 4.86
C LEU A 187 13.79 -1.45 4.14
N ILE A 188 12.56 -1.88 3.85
CA ILE A 188 11.54 -1.01 3.26
C ILE A 188 11.23 0.16 4.20
N PHE A 189 10.93 -0.13 5.47
CA PHE A 189 10.65 0.90 6.47
C PHE A 189 11.85 1.82 6.72
N TYR A 190 13.05 1.24 6.82
CA TYR A 190 14.27 2.01 6.97
C TYR A 190 14.48 2.97 5.78
N LYS A 191 14.31 2.48 4.55
CA LYS A 191 14.45 3.32 3.36
C LYS A 191 13.41 4.45 3.32
N TRP A 192 12.18 4.22 3.80
CA TRP A 192 11.16 5.26 3.89
C TRP A 192 11.47 6.36 4.90
N LEU A 193 12.28 6.06 5.93
CA LEU A 193 12.61 7.01 6.99
C LEU A 193 13.97 7.70 6.80
N ALA A 194 14.94 7.01 6.18
CA ALA A 194 16.33 7.47 6.11
C ALA A 194 16.66 8.34 4.89
N TYR A 195 15.90 8.21 3.79
CA TYR A 195 16.18 8.93 2.54
C TYR A 195 15.12 9.99 2.28
N ASP A 196 15.59 11.23 2.15
CA ASP A 196 14.78 12.39 1.85
C ASP A 196 15.01 12.88 0.42
N ALA A 197 14.26 13.91 0.00
CA ALA A 197 14.43 14.55 -1.29
C ALA A 197 15.89 14.94 -1.60
N GLN A 198 16.63 15.41 -0.59
CA GLN A 198 18.01 15.88 -0.72
C GLN A 198 19.03 14.73 -0.90
N SER A 199 18.79 13.56 -0.29
CA SER A 199 19.66 12.37 -0.38
C SER A 199 19.16 11.32 -1.39
N SER A 200 18.14 11.68 -2.18
CA SER A 200 17.45 10.79 -3.12
C SER A 200 18.34 10.26 -4.25
N GLN A 201 19.34 11.01 -4.68
CA GLN A 201 20.28 10.60 -5.74
C GLN A 201 21.11 9.39 -5.34
N ASP A 202 21.41 9.26 -4.05
CA ASP A 202 22.27 8.22 -3.51
C ASP A 202 21.47 7.00 -3.00
N ALA A 203 20.14 7.00 -3.15
CA ALA A 203 19.26 5.99 -2.58
C ALA A 203 19.37 4.63 -3.30
N PRO A 204 19.91 3.57 -2.66
CA PRO A 204 20.17 2.29 -3.32
C PRO A 204 18.87 1.51 -3.59
N SER A 205 18.89 0.63 -4.59
CA SER A 205 17.76 -0.24 -4.93
C SER A 205 17.62 -1.40 -3.94
N LEU A 206 16.44 -1.55 -3.34
CA LEU A 206 16.14 -2.65 -2.41
C LEU A 206 16.24 -4.02 -3.08
N LEU A 207 15.85 -4.10 -4.36
CA LEU A 207 15.90 -5.35 -5.13
C LEU A 207 17.35 -5.81 -5.30
N ILE A 208 18.25 -4.90 -5.69
CA ILE A 208 19.66 -5.22 -5.91
C ILE A 208 20.32 -5.58 -4.59
N ALA A 209 20.06 -4.83 -3.51
CA ALA A 209 20.55 -5.16 -2.17
C ALA A 209 20.12 -6.57 -1.74
N PHE A 210 18.88 -6.96 -2.03
CA PHE A 210 18.37 -8.29 -1.72
C PHE A 210 19.01 -9.40 -2.58
N ILE A 211 19.24 -9.17 -3.88
CA ILE A 211 19.94 -10.13 -4.74
C ILE A 211 21.40 -10.32 -4.28
N ASN A 212 22.08 -9.21 -4.01
CA ASN A 212 23.47 -9.19 -3.62
C ASN A 212 23.73 -9.90 -2.28
N MET A 213 22.74 -9.92 -1.38
CA MET A 213 22.79 -10.70 -0.15
C MET A 213 22.99 -12.20 -0.41
N PHE A 214 22.39 -12.75 -1.47
CA PHE A 214 22.56 -14.16 -1.84
C PHE A 214 23.77 -14.41 -2.73
N LEU A 215 24.18 -13.41 -3.52
CA LEU A 215 25.35 -13.50 -4.41
C LEU A 215 26.67 -13.19 -3.70
N PHE A 216 26.61 -12.69 -2.45
CA PHE A 216 27.77 -12.24 -1.67
C PHE A 216 28.60 -11.14 -2.38
N ASP A 217 27.92 -10.24 -3.09
CA ASP A 217 28.54 -9.09 -3.78
C ASP A 217 28.27 -7.77 -3.04
N TYR A 218 29.30 -7.19 -2.45
CA TYR A 218 29.22 -6.01 -1.57
C TYR A 218 29.78 -4.73 -2.21
N THR A 219 29.80 -4.66 -3.54
CA THR A 219 30.32 -3.48 -4.28
C THR A 219 29.39 -2.26 -4.23
N ASN A 220 28.09 -2.48 -4.00
CA ASN A 220 27.08 -1.43 -3.96
C ASN A 220 27.09 -0.63 -2.65
N ARG A 221 26.60 0.61 -2.70
CA ARG A 221 26.54 1.48 -1.51
C ARG A 221 25.62 0.89 -0.43
N PRO A 222 26.05 0.88 0.84
CA PRO A 222 25.23 0.38 1.93
C PRO A 222 24.10 1.36 2.30
N LEU A 223 22.96 0.83 2.73
CA LEU A 223 21.81 1.57 3.26
C LEU A 223 22.09 2.12 4.66
N TYR A 224 22.84 1.38 5.49
CA TYR A 224 23.18 1.77 6.85
C TYR A 224 24.62 1.36 7.19
N ARG A 225 25.17 1.95 8.25
CA ARG A 225 26.53 1.65 8.70
C ARG A 225 26.61 0.22 9.25
N GLY A 226 27.44 -0.62 8.62
CA GLY A 226 27.64 -2.03 9.01
C GLY A 226 26.64 -3.00 8.36
N GLN A 227 26.15 -2.68 7.16
CA GLN A 227 25.35 -3.59 6.33
C GLN A 227 26.20 -4.69 5.70
#